data_AF-A0A401M3H3-F1
#
_entry.id   AF-A0A401M3H3-F1
#
_cell.length_a   1.000
_cell.length_b   1.000
_cell.length_c   1.000
_cell.angle_alpha   90.00
_cell.angle_beta   90.00
_cell.angle_gamma   90.00
#
_symmetry.space_group_name_H-M   'P 1'
#
loop_
_entity.id
_entity.type
_entity.pdbx_description
1 polymer ?
#
loop_
_entity_poly.entity_id
_entity_poly.type
_entity_poly.pdbx_seq_one_letter_code
_entity_poly.pdbx_strand_id
1 'polypeptide(L)' 'MVDAATLRRARGWAVLTALSGILIGEAGLHGRPGGKATWGPPAHAALRRLIATIRR' A
#
# COMPACT_ATOMS: atom_id res chain seq x y z
N MET A 1 -16.36 7.50 -18.66
CA MET A 1 -15.54 6.27 -18.74
C MET A 1 -14.11 6.64 -18.34
N VAL A 2 -13.45 5.93 -17.42
CA VAL A 2 -12.06 6.24 -17.03
C VAL A 2 -11.11 5.70 -18.10
N ASP A 3 -10.14 6.50 -18.54
CA ASP A 3 -9.13 6.05 -19.50
C ASP A 3 -8.09 5.13 -18.84
N ALA A 4 -7.46 4.29 -19.67
CA ALA A 4 -6.49 3.30 -19.19
C ALA A 4 -5.26 3.93 -18.51
N ALA A 5 -4.86 5.14 -18.89
CA ALA A 5 -3.74 5.84 -18.27
C ALA A 5 -4.12 6.39 -16.89
N THR A 6 -5.35 6.90 -16.71
CA THR A 6 -5.87 7.28 -15.38
C THR A 6 -5.96 6.06 -14.46
N LEU A 7 -6.45 4.93 -14.94
CA LEU A 7 -6.50 3.69 -14.14
C LEU A 7 -5.09 3.25 -13.73
N ARG A 8 -4.10 3.29 -14.65
CA ARG A 8 -2.71 2.95 -14.37
C ARG A 8 -2.10 3.85 -13.29
N ARG A 9 -2.34 5.15 -13.36
CA ARG A 9 -1.88 6.13 -12.36
C ARG A 9 -2.51 5.88 -11.00
N ALA A 10 -3.81 5.65 -10.95
CA ALA A 10 -4.52 5.34 -9.71
C ALA A 10 -3.95 4.06 -9.04
N ARG A 11 -3.64 3.03 -9.84
CA ARG A 11 -3.00 1.80 -9.35
C ARG A 11 -1.59 2.08 -8.82
N GLY A 12 -0.80 2.89 -9.53
CA GLY A 12 0.53 3.30 -9.06
C GLY A 12 0.47 4.00 -7.70
N TRP A 13 -0.45 4.95 -7.54
CA TRP A 13 -0.69 5.62 -6.26
C TRP A 13 -1.12 4.67 -5.15
N ALA A 14 -2.02 3.74 -5.44
CA ALA A 14 -2.47 2.77 -4.45
C ALA A 14 -1.32 1.85 -3.99
N VAL A 15 -0.41 1.47 -4.88
CA VAL A 15 0.80 0.69 -4.53
C VAL A 15 1.74 1.51 -3.65
N LEU A 16 2.03 2.75 -4.02
CA LEU A 16 2.91 3.63 -3.23
C LEU A 16 2.36 3.84 -1.82
N THR A 17 1.05 4.08 -1.68
CA THR A 17 0.40 4.24 -0.37
C THR A 17 0.48 2.97 0.48
N ALA A 18 0.28 1.80 -0.13
CA ALA A 18 0.41 0.52 0.58
C ALA A 18 1.86 0.29 1.04
N LEU A 19 2.86 0.55 0.19
CA LEU A 19 4.27 0.40 0.58
C LEU A 19 4.65 1.37 1.71
N SER A 20 4.23 2.63 1.64
CA SER A 20 4.43 3.60 2.72
C SER A 20 3.84 3.11 4.04
N GLY A 21 2.63 2.55 4.01
CA GLY A 21 2.00 1.99 5.22
C GLY A 21 2.75 0.79 5.80
N ILE A 22 3.34 -0.07 4.96
CA ILE A 22 4.18 -1.19 5.40
C ILE A 22 5.43 -0.64 6.11
N LEU A 23 6.11 0.35 5.52
CA LEU A 23 7.32 0.95 6.09
C LEU A 23 7.04 1.68 7.41
N ILE A 24 5.91 2.40 7.51
CA ILE A 24 5.46 3.03 8.77
C ILE A 24 5.15 1.96 9.82
N GLY A 25 4.53 0.86 9.42
CA GLY A 25 4.27 -0.30 10.26
C GLY A 25 5.55 -0.89 10.83
N GLU A 26 6.51 -1.20 9.97
CA GLU A 26 7.81 -1.75 10.33
C GLU A 26 8.60 -0.78 11.23
N ALA A 27 8.62 0.52 10.90
CA ALA A 27 9.22 1.53 11.75
C ALA A 27 8.60 1.53 13.16
N GLY A 28 7.28 1.34 13.26
CA GLY A 28 6.58 1.25 14.55
C GLY A 28 6.95 0.01 15.35
N LEU A 29 7.14 -1.14 14.68
CA LEU A 29 7.62 -2.37 15.33
C LEU A 29 9.05 -2.23 15.86
N HIS A 30 9.89 -1.43 15.20
CA HIS A 30 11.27 -1.16 15.62
C HIS A 30 11.41 0.06 16.56
N GLY A 31 10.30 0.68 17.00
CA GLY A 31 10.34 1.84 17.88
C GLY A 31 10.96 3.10 17.26
N ARG A 32 10.99 3.20 15.93
CA ARG A 32 11.57 4.35 15.22
C ARG A 32 10.61 5.55 15.27
N PRO A 33 11.13 6.79 15.33
CA PRO A 33 10.30 8.00 15.31
C PRO A 33 9.33 8.02 14.12
N GLY A 34 8.06 8.37 14.39
CA GLY A 34 6.99 8.41 13.38
C GLY A 34 6.40 7.05 12.98
N GLY A 35 6.95 5.94 13.48
CA GLY A 35 6.44 4.60 13.24
C GLY A 35 5.11 4.31 13.95
N LYS A 36 4.27 3.48 13.32
CA LYS A 36 2.97 3.04 13.88
C LYS A 36 2.71 1.58 13.51
N ALA A 37 2.95 0.66 14.44
CA ALA A 37 2.82 -0.79 14.20
C ALA A 37 1.45 -1.20 13.61
N THR A 38 0.39 -0.48 13.97
CA THR A 38 -0.98 -0.69 13.48
C THR A 38 -1.16 -0.43 11.98
N TRP A 39 -0.21 0.22 11.31
CA TRP A 39 -0.28 0.50 9.87
C TRP A 39 0.10 -0.70 9.00
N GLY A 40 0.84 -1.67 9.54
CA GLY A 40 1.31 -2.84 8.79
C GLY A 40 0.18 -3.72 8.23
N PRO A 41 -0.72 -4.27 9.07
CA PRO A 41 -1.79 -5.17 8.61
C PRO A 41 -2.71 -4.61 7.51
N PRO A 42 -3.26 -3.37 7.61
CA PRO A 42 -4.10 -2.82 6.54
C PRO A 42 -3.33 -2.56 5.25
N ALA A 43 -2.06 -2.16 5.34
CA ALA A 43 -1.21 -1.91 4.18
C ALA A 43 -0.89 -3.21 3.40
N HIS A 44 -0.59 -4.30 4.12
CA HIS A 44 -0.43 -5.62 3.50
C HIS A 44 -1.75 -6.14 2.89
N ALA A 45 -2.89 -5.90 3.53
CA ALA A 45 -4.20 -6.25 2.97
C ALA A 45 -4.50 -5.48 1.67
N ALA A 46 -4.21 -4.18 1.63
CA ALA A 46 -4.35 -3.36 0.43
C ALA A 46 -3.46 -3.86 -0.71
N LEU A 47 -2.18 -4.13 -0.43
CA LEU A 47 -1.24 -4.66 -1.42
C LEU A 47 -1.71 -6.01 -1.98
N ARG A 48 -2.17 -6.93 -1.12
CA ARG A 48 -2.73 -8.23 -1.53
C ARG A 48 -3.91 -8.07 -2.50
N ARG A 49 -4.83 -7.13 -2.22
CA ARG A 49 -5.96 -6.84 -3.12
C ARG A 49 -5.46 -6.29 -4.46
N LEU A 50 -4.50 -5.37 -4.45
CA LEU A 50 -3.95 -4.78 -5.68
C LEU A 50 -3.29 -5.83 -6.58
N ILE A 51 -2.48 -6.73 -6.03
CA ILE A 51 -1.82 -7.78 -6.83
C ILE A 51 -2.77 -8.90 -7.26
N ALA A 52 -3.82 -9.20 -6.49
CA ALA A 52 -4.85 -10.16 -6.88
C ALA A 52 -5.55 -9.73 -8.19
N THR A 53 -5.68 -8.42 -8.43
CA THR A 53 -6.26 -7.90 -9.68
C THR A 53 -5.31 -7.98 -10.89
N ILE A 54 -4.02 -8.27 -10.71
CA ILE A 54 -3.06 -8.45 -11.81
C ILE A 54 -3.11 -9.87 -12.38
N ARG A 55 -3.49 -10.85 -11.56
CA ARG A 55 -3.55 -12.27 -11.94
C ARG A 55 -4.86 -12.66 -12.65
N ARG A 56 -5.61 -11.69 -13.16
CA ARG A 56 -6.88 -11.89 -13.85
C ARG A 56 -6.73 -11.48 -15.31
#